data_AF-A0A958DBD6-F1
#
_entry.id   AF-A0A958DBD6-F1
#
_cell.length_a   1.000
_cell.length_b   1.000
_cell.length_c   1.000
_cell.angle_alpha   90.00
_cell.angle_beta   90.00
_cell.angle_gamma   90.00
#
_symmetry.space_group_name_H-M   'P 1'
#
loop_
_entity.id
_entity.type
_entity.pdbx_description
1 polymer ?
#
loop_
_entity_poly.entity_id
_entity_poly.type
_entity_poly.pdbx_seq_one_letter_code
_entity_poly.pdbx_strand_id
1 'polypeptide(L)'
;MKKLYTIIRNSLSGLAVAAVITGCASVPDSQSANGKLTVERVDSRDARIAHVYVQPDGSELRITGDIRKTFQRRGRIPGHLHIEVIGENGMLLAQTTSRYHRRSVKSRQSHFSETIPVQTDKVTKVRVIHHGLYESHS
;
A
#
# COMPACT_ATOMS: atom_id res chain seq x y z
N MET A 1 -7.28 -36.09 -61.91
CA MET A 1 -6.03 -35.85 -62.68
C MET A 1 -6.03 -34.44 -63.25
N LYS A 2 -5.23 -33.52 -62.69
CA LYS A 2 -4.34 -32.55 -63.37
C LYS A 2 -3.89 -31.48 -62.38
N LYS A 3 -2.60 -31.16 -62.49
CA LYS A 3 -1.74 -30.43 -61.56
C LYS A 3 -1.74 -28.91 -61.81
N LEU A 4 -1.36 -28.19 -60.74
CA LEU A 4 -0.54 -26.97 -60.63
C LEU A 4 -0.92 -25.72 -61.43
N TYR A 5 -0.96 -24.56 -60.74
CA TYR A 5 -0.14 -23.36 -61.06
C TYR A 5 0.09 -22.47 -59.80
N THR A 6 1.31 -22.55 -59.28
CA THR A 6 2.25 -21.49 -58.84
C THR A 6 1.77 -20.10 -58.36
N ILE A 7 2.05 -19.85 -57.06
CA ILE A 7 2.72 -18.70 -56.39
C ILE A 7 2.31 -17.26 -56.76
N ILE A 8 1.78 -16.51 -55.76
CA ILE A 8 2.06 -15.08 -55.57
C ILE A 8 2.30 -14.79 -54.08
N ARG A 9 3.40 -14.08 -53.81
CA ARG A 9 3.94 -13.63 -52.51
C ARG A 9 3.19 -12.39 -52.02
N ASN A 10 3.01 -12.26 -50.70
CA ASN A 10 2.77 -11.05 -49.87
C ASN A 10 1.82 -11.46 -48.73
N SER A 11 1.96 -11.05 -47.48
CA SER A 11 2.70 -9.95 -46.88
C SER A 11 2.62 -10.14 -45.37
N LEU A 12 3.68 -9.71 -44.67
CA LEU A 12 3.73 -9.51 -43.22
C LEU A 12 2.39 -9.01 -42.64
N SER A 13 1.90 -9.68 -41.60
CA SER A 13 1.06 -9.08 -40.56
C SER A 13 1.14 -9.93 -39.30
N GLY A 14 2.26 -9.81 -38.60
CA GLY A 14 2.36 -10.26 -37.22
C GLY A 14 1.53 -9.33 -36.33
N LEU A 15 0.43 -9.83 -35.81
CA LEU A 15 -0.35 -9.11 -34.79
C LEU A 15 0.18 -9.53 -33.42
N ALA A 16 1.20 -8.82 -32.94
CA ALA A 16 1.68 -8.95 -31.57
C ALA A 16 0.66 -8.28 -30.62
N VAL A 17 -0.07 -9.10 -29.87
CA VAL A 17 -0.94 -8.62 -28.79
C VAL A 17 -0.05 -8.25 -27.61
N ALA A 18 0.22 -6.96 -27.45
CA ALA A 18 0.91 -6.44 -26.26
C ALA A 18 -0.06 -6.45 -25.07
N ALA A 19 0.08 -7.44 -24.20
CA ALA A 19 -0.58 -7.46 -22.89
C ALA A 19 0.06 -6.39 -22.01
N VAL A 20 -0.60 -5.24 -21.85
CA VAL A 20 -0.20 -4.21 -20.88
C VAL A 20 -0.69 -4.66 -19.51
N ILE A 21 0.08 -5.50 -18.84
CA ILE A 21 -0.13 -5.83 -17.43
C ILE A 21 0.27 -4.57 -16.65
N THR A 22 -0.73 -3.78 -16.25
CA THR A 22 -0.49 -2.60 -15.41
C THR A 22 -0.34 -3.10 -13.97
N GLY A 23 0.87 -3.53 -13.62
CA GLY A 23 1.21 -3.89 -12.25
C GLY A 23 1.35 -2.62 -11.42
N CYS A 24 0.41 -2.37 -10.51
CA CYS A 24 0.63 -1.44 -9.40
C CYS A 24 1.75 -2.00 -8.53
N ALA A 25 2.99 -1.55 -8.76
CA ALA A 25 4.13 -1.88 -7.92
C ALA A 25 3.99 -1.16 -6.58
N SER A 26 3.37 -1.82 -5.60
CA SER A 26 3.53 -1.49 -4.19
C SER A 26 4.95 -1.86 -3.79
N VAL A 27 5.85 -0.88 -3.74
CA VAL A 27 7.24 -1.06 -3.30
C VAL A 27 7.23 -1.48 -1.82
N PRO A 28 7.61 -2.72 -1.47
CA PRO A 28 7.78 -3.12 -0.09
C PRO A 28 9.06 -2.45 0.40
N ASP A 29 8.92 -1.42 1.20
CA ASP A 29 10.07 -0.80 1.86
C ASP A 29 9.77 -0.74 3.36
N SER A 30 10.75 -1.22 4.14
CA SER A 30 10.75 -1.53 5.58
C SER A 30 10.55 -3.03 5.91
N GLN A 31 11.60 -3.84 5.73
CA GLN A 31 11.76 -5.07 6.52
C GLN A 31 11.93 -4.68 7.99
N SER A 32 11.00 -5.11 8.85
CA SER A 32 11.18 -4.97 10.30
C SER A 32 12.30 -5.90 10.77
N ALA A 33 13.04 -5.47 11.79
CA ALA A 33 14.31 -6.04 12.27
C ALA A 33 14.28 -7.55 12.67
N ASN A 34 13.12 -8.21 12.62
CA ASN A 34 12.94 -9.63 12.94
C ASN A 34 12.65 -10.53 11.71
N GLY A 35 12.84 -10.05 10.48
CA GLY A 35 12.87 -10.88 9.27
C GLY A 35 11.56 -11.55 8.81
N LYS A 36 10.51 -11.59 9.64
CA LYS A 36 9.20 -12.22 9.34
C LYS A 36 8.05 -11.22 9.17
N LEU A 37 8.23 -9.97 9.58
CA LEU A 37 7.19 -8.95 9.55
C LEU A 37 7.35 -8.01 8.35
N THR A 38 6.32 -7.98 7.50
CA THR A 38 6.24 -7.11 6.33
C THR A 38 5.33 -5.91 6.59
N VAL A 39 5.65 -4.76 5.99
CA VAL A 39 4.81 -3.56 6.07
C VAL A 39 4.30 -3.22 4.67
N GLU A 40 2.99 -3.19 4.52
CA GLU A 40 2.29 -2.84 3.29
C GLU A 40 1.65 -1.46 3.45
N ARG A 41 1.89 -0.57 2.48
CA ARG A 41 1.37 0.80 2.48
C ARG A 41 0.45 0.96 1.28
N VAL A 42 -0.78 1.37 1.52
CA VAL A 42 -1.78 1.64 0.49
C VAL A 42 -2.09 3.13 0.51
N ASP A 43 -1.50 3.83 -0.45
CA ASP A 43 -1.70 5.26 -0.65
C ASP A 43 -3.10 5.56 -1.22
N SER A 44 -3.51 6.82 -1.14
CA SER A 44 -4.72 7.31 -1.80
C SER A 44 -4.39 8.43 -2.78
N ARG A 45 -5.40 8.93 -3.50
CA ARG A 45 -5.26 10.14 -4.32
C ARG A 45 -4.83 11.37 -3.53
N ASP A 46 -5.23 11.48 -2.27
CA ASP A 46 -5.02 12.66 -1.43
C ASP A 46 -3.68 12.65 -0.68
N ALA A 47 -3.10 11.45 -0.48
CA ALA A 47 -1.99 11.27 0.43
C ALA A 47 -1.14 10.03 0.13
N ARG A 48 0.16 10.16 0.40
CA ARG A 48 1.17 9.11 0.36
C ARG A 48 1.70 8.83 1.76
N ILE A 49 1.70 7.56 2.16
CA ILE A 49 2.30 7.07 3.40
C ILE A 49 3.81 6.94 3.14
N ALA A 50 4.60 7.76 3.85
CA ALA A 50 6.02 7.93 3.57
C ALA A 50 6.87 6.83 4.23
N HIS A 51 6.77 6.69 5.55
CA HIS A 51 7.48 5.66 6.32
C HIS A 51 6.56 5.10 7.37
N VAL A 52 6.74 3.82 7.68
CA VAL A 52 6.02 3.13 8.75
C VAL A 52 7.03 2.27 9.50
N TYR A 53 7.08 2.46 10.81
CA TYR A 53 7.90 1.70 11.73
C TYR A 53 6.97 0.87 12.61
N VAL A 54 7.26 -0.42 12.67
CA VAL A 54 6.53 -1.36 13.52
C VAL A 54 7.52 -1.95 14.51
N GLN A 55 7.21 -1.78 15.79
CA GLN A 55 8.03 -2.23 16.91
C GLN A 55 7.16 -3.01 17.89
N PRO A 56 7.60 -4.19 18.35
CA PRO A 56 6.97 -4.85 19.49
C PRO A 56 7.16 -3.99 20.74
N ASP A 57 6.12 -3.86 21.54
CA ASP A 57 6.09 -3.14 22.83
C ASP A 57 5.41 -4.04 23.87
N GLY A 58 6.16 -5.02 24.39
CA GLY A 58 5.63 -6.05 25.28
C GLY A 58 4.58 -6.93 24.60
N SER A 59 3.34 -6.92 25.13
CA SER A 59 2.17 -7.62 24.55
C SER A 59 1.42 -6.79 23.50
N GLU A 60 1.99 -5.66 23.10
CA GLU A 60 1.40 -4.73 22.15
C GLU A 60 2.31 -4.53 20.94
N LEU A 61 1.72 -4.08 19.85
CA LEU A 61 2.42 -3.71 18.63
C LEU A 61 2.30 -2.21 18.43
N ARG A 62 3.43 -1.52 18.51
CA ARG A 62 3.50 -0.08 18.27
C ARG A 62 3.78 0.19 16.79
N ILE A 63 2.88 0.94 16.16
CA ILE A 63 2.93 1.29 14.74
C ILE A 63 2.99 2.80 14.65
N THR A 64 4.09 3.33 14.12
CA THR A 64 4.30 4.76 13.94
C THR A 64 4.67 5.08 12.50
N GLY A 65 4.38 6.28 12.05
CA GLY A 65 4.77 6.66 10.70
C GLY A 65 4.39 8.07 10.32
N ASP A 66 4.70 8.40 9.08
CA ASP A 66 4.44 9.72 8.52
C ASP A 66 3.66 9.62 7.21
N ILE A 67 2.77 10.58 7.02
CA ILE A 67 1.96 10.74 5.82
C ILE A 67 2.16 12.13 5.21
N ARG A 68 2.22 12.18 3.89
CA ARG A 68 2.44 13.39 3.08
C ARG A 68 1.28 13.60 2.12
N LYS A 69 0.96 14.86 1.88
CA LYS A 69 0.01 15.20 0.81
C LYS A 69 0.62 14.98 -0.55
N THR A 70 -0.22 14.61 -1.50
CA THR A 70 0.11 14.54 -2.93
C THR A 70 -0.22 15.84 -3.67
N PHE A 71 -1.14 16.66 -3.14
CA PHE A 71 -1.61 17.89 -3.77
C PHE A 71 -1.01 19.18 -3.15
N GLN A 72 -0.94 20.26 -3.94
CA GLN A 72 -0.28 21.53 -3.57
C GLN A 72 -1.13 22.47 -2.70
N ARG A 73 -2.41 22.15 -2.46
CA ARG A 73 -3.30 23.01 -1.66
C ARG A 73 -2.90 23.04 -0.19
N ARG A 74 -3.00 24.23 0.40
CA ARG A 74 -2.83 24.45 1.86
C ARG A 74 -3.89 23.66 2.65
N GLY A 75 -3.63 23.44 3.94
CA GLY A 75 -4.59 22.83 4.88
C GLY A 75 -4.13 21.49 5.46
N ARG A 76 -5.06 20.68 5.98
CA ARG A 76 -4.81 19.32 6.50
C ARG A 76 -4.83 18.28 5.37
N ILE A 77 -4.30 17.09 5.63
CA ILE A 77 -4.56 15.92 4.78
C ILE A 77 -5.95 15.42 5.16
N PRO A 78 -6.94 15.41 4.26
CA PRO A 78 -8.26 14.90 4.62
C PRO A 78 -8.23 13.37 4.73
N GLY A 79 -9.11 12.82 5.56
CA GLY A 79 -9.24 11.38 5.70
C GLY A 79 -8.81 10.81 7.05
N HIS A 80 -8.48 9.52 7.02
CA HIS A 80 -7.95 8.76 8.14
C HIS A 80 -7.09 7.60 7.63
N LEU A 81 -6.34 6.98 8.53
CA LEU A 81 -5.67 5.72 8.26
C LEU A 81 -6.52 4.56 8.76
N HIS A 82 -6.58 3.49 7.99
CA HIS A 82 -7.05 2.19 8.43
C HIS A 82 -5.83 1.28 8.54
N ILE A 83 -5.63 0.70 9.71
CA ILE A 83 -4.47 -0.14 10.02
C ILE A 83 -4.97 -1.56 10.27
N GLU A 84 -4.47 -2.50 9.49
CA GLU A 84 -4.74 -3.93 9.64
C GLU A 84 -3.47 -4.64 10.13
N VAL A 85 -3.61 -5.45 11.17
CA VAL A 85 -2.58 -6.34 11.68
C VAL A 85 -2.95 -7.76 11.27
N ILE A 86 -2.08 -8.37 10.48
CA ILE A 86 -2.34 -9.61 9.76
C ILE A 86 -1.33 -10.68 10.21
N GLY A 87 -1.85 -11.87 10.50
CA GLY A 87 -1.09 -13.03 10.91
C GLY A 87 -0.79 -14.00 9.77
N GLU A 88 -0.46 -15.23 10.11
CA GLU A 88 -0.24 -16.29 9.12
C GLU A 88 -1.50 -16.54 8.29
N ASN A 89 -1.32 -16.99 7.04
CA ASN A 89 -2.39 -17.28 6.09
C ASN A 89 -3.35 -16.10 5.79
N GLY A 90 -2.93 -14.87 6.08
CA GLY A 90 -3.75 -13.68 5.84
C GLY A 90 -4.86 -13.45 6.87
N MET A 91 -4.82 -14.14 8.02
CA MET A 91 -5.79 -13.95 9.09
C MET A 91 -5.69 -12.54 9.69
N LEU A 92 -6.80 -11.80 9.73
CA LEU A 92 -6.86 -10.49 10.38
C LEU A 92 -6.84 -10.69 11.90
N LEU A 93 -5.78 -10.23 12.56
CA LEU A 93 -5.60 -10.32 14.02
C LEU A 93 -6.22 -9.12 14.73
N ALA A 94 -6.07 -7.94 14.15
CA ALA A 94 -6.64 -6.71 14.67
C ALA A 94 -6.78 -5.67 13.55
N GLN A 95 -7.67 -4.70 13.74
CA GLN A 95 -7.79 -3.54 12.88
C GLN A 95 -8.13 -2.30 13.71
N THR A 96 -7.69 -1.13 13.25
CA THR A 96 -8.05 0.15 13.88
C THR A 96 -8.08 1.28 12.87
N THR A 97 -8.85 2.32 13.19
CA THR A 97 -8.82 3.60 12.48
C THR A 97 -7.94 4.58 13.25
N SER A 98 -6.89 5.08 12.60
CA SER A 98 -5.94 6.03 13.18
C SER A 98 -6.10 7.43 12.58
N ARG A 99 -5.95 8.43 13.44
CA ARG A 99 -5.80 9.83 13.03
C ARG A 99 -4.32 10.19 13.00
N TYR A 100 -3.96 11.04 12.05
CA TYR A 100 -2.64 11.66 12.01
C TYR A 100 -2.74 13.14 12.37
N HIS A 101 -1.66 13.67 12.93
CA HIS A 101 -1.56 15.06 13.35
C HIS A 101 -0.35 15.73 12.73
N ARG A 102 -0.49 17.01 12.43
CA ARG A 102 0.57 17.82 11.86
C ARG A 102 1.32 18.50 12.98
N ARG A 103 2.65 18.34 13.05
CA ARG A 103 3.48 18.98 14.09
C ARG A 103 3.35 20.52 14.10
N SER A 104 3.23 21.16 12.94
CA SER A 104 3.06 22.60 12.83
C SER A 104 2.39 23.01 11.51
N VAL A 105 1.85 24.24 11.44
CA VAL A 105 1.22 24.80 10.22
C VAL A 105 2.20 24.96 9.04
N LYS A 106 3.51 24.79 9.26
CA LYS A 106 4.53 24.79 8.20
C LYS A 106 4.98 23.38 7.78
N SER A 107 4.73 22.34 8.58
CA SER A 107 5.19 20.97 8.29
C SER A 107 4.61 20.39 7.00
N ARG A 108 5.40 19.74 6.15
CA ARG A 108 4.88 19.06 4.95
C ARG A 108 4.41 17.62 5.23
N GLN A 109 4.47 17.20 6.49
CA GLN A 109 4.22 15.84 6.96
C GLN A 109 3.26 15.86 8.15
N SER A 110 2.43 14.82 8.25
CA SER A 110 1.65 14.52 9.45
C SER A 110 2.09 13.17 10.00
N HIS A 111 2.13 13.06 11.32
CA HIS A 111 2.59 11.90 12.04
C HIS A 111 1.39 11.10 12.59
N PHE A 112 1.52 9.78 12.65
CA PHE A 112 0.61 8.91 13.37
C PHE A 112 1.37 7.93 14.27
N SER A 113 0.73 7.54 15.36
CA SER A 113 1.24 6.58 16.32
C SER A 113 0.06 5.84 16.91
N GLU A 114 0.03 4.52 16.73
CA GLU A 114 -0.95 3.63 17.31
C GLU A 114 -0.25 2.51 18.07
N THR A 115 -0.91 2.06 19.13
CA THR A 115 -0.50 0.89 19.89
C THR A 115 -1.66 -0.09 19.90
N ILE A 116 -1.43 -1.29 19.38
CA ILE A 116 -2.47 -2.29 19.18
C ILE A 116 -2.16 -3.52 20.05
N PRO A 117 -3.06 -3.93 20.94
CA PRO A 117 -2.87 -5.15 21.72
C PRO A 117 -2.98 -6.37 20.80
N VAL A 118 -1.87 -7.09 20.61
CA VAL A 118 -1.79 -8.27 19.73
C VAL A 118 -0.58 -9.12 20.10
N GLN A 119 -0.70 -10.44 19.98
CA GLN A 119 0.43 -11.35 20.12
C GLN A 119 1.43 -11.12 18.98
N THR A 120 2.52 -10.41 19.29
CA THR A 120 3.48 -9.91 18.28
C THR A 120 4.19 -11.03 17.50
N ASP A 121 4.34 -12.23 18.08
CA ASP A 121 4.90 -13.43 17.43
C ASP A 121 4.00 -13.99 16.33
N LYS A 122 2.69 -13.71 16.38
CA LYS A 122 1.70 -14.14 15.38
C LYS A 122 1.60 -13.18 14.19
N VAL A 123 2.16 -11.98 14.29
CA VAL A 123 2.04 -10.96 13.26
C VAL A 123 3.05 -11.20 12.13
N THR A 124 2.56 -11.27 10.89
CA THR A 124 3.39 -11.43 9.69
C THR A 124 3.35 -10.21 8.79
N LYS A 125 2.28 -9.40 8.89
CA LYS A 125 2.09 -8.22 8.07
C LYS A 125 1.34 -7.14 8.83
N VAL A 126 1.76 -5.89 8.65
CA VAL A 126 0.96 -4.70 8.97
C VAL A 126 0.63 -3.99 7.67
N ARG A 127 -0.66 -3.79 7.40
CA ARG A 127 -1.14 -3.01 6.27
C ARG A 127 -1.65 -1.66 6.77
N VAL A 128 -1.13 -0.57 6.23
CA VAL A 128 -1.55 0.79 6.53
C VAL A 128 -2.16 1.38 5.28
N ILE A 129 -3.45 1.72 5.35
CA ILE A 129 -4.25 2.19 4.23
C ILE A 129 -4.67 3.62 4.53
N HIS A 130 -4.53 4.53 3.58
CA HIS A 130 -5.13 5.86 3.71
C HIS A 130 -6.45 5.93 2.96
N HIS A 131 -7.50 6.38 3.65
CA HIS A 131 -8.80 6.68 3.03
C HIS A 131 -8.99 8.19 2.94
N GLY A 132 -8.98 8.69 1.70
CA GLY A 132 -9.17 10.10 1.38
C GLY A 132 -10.62 10.57 1.43
N LEU A 133 -10.91 11.76 0.87
CA LEU A 133 -12.26 12.37 0.93
C LEU A 133 -13.36 11.55 0.25
N TYR A 134 -13.01 10.78 -0.77
CA TYR A 134 -13.97 10.06 -1.63
C TYR A 134 -13.98 8.56 -1.36
N GLU A 135 -13.23 8.10 -0.37
CA GLU A 135 -13.10 6.70 0.00
C GLU A 135 -13.75 6.53 1.37
N SER A 136 -15.09 6.49 1.38
CA SER A 136 -15.85 6.03 2.55
C SER A 136 -16.09 4.53 2.36
N HIS A 137 -15.68 3.73 3.34
CA HIS A 137 -16.04 2.31 3.40
C HIS A 137 -17.57 2.19 3.41
N SER A 138 -18.09 1.44 2.44
CA SER A 138 -19.46 0.92 2.43
C SER A 138 -19.52 -0.33 3.31
#